data_AF-A0A6J4UQF1-F1
#
_entry.id   AF-A0A6J4UQF1-F1
#
_cell.length_a   1.000
_cell.length_b   1.000
_cell.length_c   1.000
_cell.angle_alpha   90.00
_cell.angle_beta   90.00
_cell.angle_gamma   90.00
#
_symmetry.space_group_name_H-M   'P 1'
#
loop_
_entity.id
_entity.type
_entity.pdbx_description
1 polymer ?
#
loop_
_entity_poly.entity_id
_entity_poly.type
_entity_poly.pdbx_seq_one_letter_code
_entity_poly.pdbx_strand_id
1 'polypeptide(L)'
;MTNLPGDIQKSVGNVYGLRTWIEYGLKQSKNELGWADYRLTDYSEIEKWWEIVYSAYLMVSLQSEVFRDADLEKTDSPSNLCLDKFQQHSWWDKAKGWKNVLNNLRLITQPLIFFCLITPWLKVFHIPSLKNGFLQLIDLMNEFNAYLPDG
;
A
#
# COMPACT_ATOMS: atom_id res chain seq x y z
N MET A 1 22.42 -6.56 -22.73
CA MET A 1 23.51 -5.57 -22.62
C MET A 1 23.11 -4.59 -21.53
N THR A 2 24.00 -4.28 -20.60
CA THR A 2 23.78 -3.26 -19.56
C THR A 2 24.91 -2.24 -19.63
N ASN A 3 24.61 -0.97 -19.37
CA ASN A 3 25.61 0.12 -19.35
C ASN A 3 26.19 0.33 -17.93
N LEU A 4 26.11 -0.68 -17.05
CA LEU A 4 26.47 -0.57 -15.65
C LEU A 4 27.98 -0.86 -15.45
N PRO A 5 28.74 0.02 -14.77
CA PRO A 5 30.14 -0.21 -14.43
C PRO A 5 30.26 -1.12 -13.19
N GLY A 6 31.27 -2.01 -13.13
CA GLY A 6 31.61 -2.82 -11.94
C GLY A 6 31.39 -4.33 -12.08
N ASP A 7 31.49 -5.06 -10.95
CA ASP A 7 31.43 -6.53 -10.88
C ASP A 7 30.06 -7.07 -11.34
N ILE A 8 30.04 -7.52 -12.60
CA ILE A 8 28.84 -7.61 -13.44
C ILE A 8 27.83 -8.61 -12.89
N GLN A 9 28.27 -9.70 -12.26
CA GLN A 9 27.38 -10.82 -11.95
C GLN A 9 26.37 -10.51 -10.83
N LYS A 10 26.79 -9.84 -9.74
CA LYS A 10 25.89 -9.52 -8.62
C LYS A 10 24.97 -8.34 -8.94
N SER A 11 25.51 -7.28 -9.53
CA SER A 11 24.74 -6.08 -9.87
C SER A 11 23.69 -6.38 -10.95
N VAL A 12 24.04 -7.17 -11.97
CA VAL A 12 23.07 -7.60 -12.99
C VAL A 12 22.05 -8.55 -12.38
N GLY A 13 22.46 -9.53 -11.57
CA GLY A 13 21.54 -10.45 -10.88
C GLY A 13 20.48 -9.71 -10.04
N ASN A 14 20.90 -8.72 -9.25
CA ASN A 14 19.99 -7.92 -8.43
C ASN A 14 19.00 -7.09 -9.29
N VAL A 15 19.48 -6.45 -10.36
CA VAL A 15 18.63 -5.67 -11.27
C VAL A 15 17.61 -6.55 -12.02
N TYR A 16 18.00 -7.75 -12.44
CA TYR A 16 17.05 -8.70 -13.04
C TYR A 16 16.08 -9.29 -12.01
N GLY A 17 16.49 -9.39 -10.74
CA GLY A 17 15.60 -9.71 -9.62
C GLY A 17 14.48 -8.68 -9.45
N LEU A 18 14.81 -7.37 -9.55
CA LEU A 18 13.82 -6.28 -9.49
C LEU A 18 12.78 -6.39 -10.61
N ARG A 19 13.20 -6.76 -11.82
CA ARG A 19 12.27 -7.00 -12.93
C ARG A 19 11.26 -8.10 -12.59
N THR A 20 11.73 -9.23 -12.06
CA THR A 20 10.85 -10.32 -11.62
C THR A 20 9.89 -9.87 -10.53
N TRP A 21 10.36 -9.03 -9.59
CA TRP A 21 9.53 -8.45 -8.55
C TRP A 21 8.43 -7.54 -9.12
N ILE A 22 8.76 -6.68 -10.09
CA ILE A 22 7.78 -5.83 -10.80
C ILE A 22 6.75 -6.69 -11.53
N GLU A 23 7.19 -7.72 -12.26
CA GLU A 23 6.29 -8.64 -12.96
C GLU A 23 5.33 -9.35 -11.99
N TYR A 24 5.83 -9.76 -10.82
CA TYR A 24 5.00 -10.33 -9.76
C TYR A 24 4.00 -9.31 -9.21
N GLY A 25 4.44 -8.09 -8.89
CA GLY A 25 3.59 -7.00 -8.40
C GLY A 25 2.45 -6.70 -9.37
N LEU A 26 2.75 -6.52 -10.66
CA LEU A 26 1.76 -6.27 -11.70
C LEU A 26 0.74 -7.40 -11.83
N LYS A 27 1.18 -8.67 -11.69
CA LYS A 27 0.26 -9.82 -11.67
C LYS A 27 -0.71 -9.73 -10.49
N GLN A 28 -0.23 -9.35 -9.32
CA GLN A 28 -1.09 -9.18 -8.15
C GLN A 28 -2.05 -8.00 -8.30
N SER A 29 -1.62 -6.88 -8.88
CA SER A 29 -2.52 -5.74 -9.15
C SER A 29 -3.69 -6.13 -10.04
N LYS A 30 -3.43 -6.96 -11.06
CA LYS A 30 -4.50 -7.45 -11.93
C LYS A 30 -5.55 -8.26 -11.18
N ASN A 31 -5.10 -9.11 -10.26
CA ASN A 31 -5.98 -10.02 -9.52
C ASN A 31 -6.67 -9.35 -8.33
N GLU A 32 -5.98 -8.46 -7.63
CA GLU A 32 -6.40 -7.92 -6.32
C GLU A 32 -7.03 -6.53 -6.40
N LEU A 33 -6.68 -5.71 -7.41
CA LEU A 33 -7.18 -4.34 -7.57
C LEU A 33 -8.25 -4.21 -8.66
N GLY A 34 -8.65 -5.32 -9.29
CA GLY A 34 -9.73 -5.31 -10.29
C GLY A 34 -9.34 -4.65 -11.61
N TRP A 35 -8.06 -4.69 -12.00
CA TRP A 35 -7.61 -4.18 -13.30
C TRP A 35 -8.46 -4.73 -14.46
N ALA A 36 -8.75 -6.03 -14.40
CA ALA A 36 -9.50 -6.75 -15.43
C ALA A 36 -11.01 -6.79 -15.15
N ASP A 37 -11.53 -5.85 -14.35
CA ASP A 37 -12.98 -5.75 -14.15
C ASP A 37 -13.65 -5.33 -15.46
N TYR A 38 -14.45 -6.25 -16.02
CA TYR A 38 -15.11 -6.11 -17.31
C TYR A 38 -16.43 -5.34 -17.25
N ARG A 39 -16.80 -4.83 -16.06
CA ARG A 39 -18.04 -4.07 -15.87
C ARG A 39 -17.98 -2.66 -16.46
N LEU A 40 -16.79 -2.10 -16.63
CA LEU A 40 -16.56 -0.83 -17.32
C LEU A 40 -16.36 -1.08 -18.81
N THR A 41 -17.15 -0.41 -19.65
CA THR A 41 -17.12 -0.58 -21.11
C THR A 41 -16.85 0.71 -21.86
N ASP A 42 -17.13 1.87 -21.26
CA ASP A 42 -16.78 3.16 -21.83
C ASP A 42 -15.29 3.47 -21.65
N TYR A 43 -14.63 3.89 -22.74
CA TYR A 43 -13.19 4.15 -22.73
C TYR A 43 -12.76 5.23 -21.73
N SER A 44 -13.58 6.29 -21.56
CA SER A 44 -13.24 7.38 -20.65
C SER A 44 -13.33 6.96 -19.18
N GLU A 45 -14.24 6.04 -18.87
CA GLU A 45 -14.35 5.47 -17.53
C GLU A 45 -13.26 4.42 -17.27
N ILE A 46 -12.88 3.64 -18.28
CA ILE A 46 -11.75 2.69 -18.20
C ILE A 46 -10.45 3.42 -17.88
N GLU A 47 -10.19 4.56 -18.52
CA GLU A 47 -8.97 5.35 -18.27
C GLU A 47 -8.90 5.83 -16.81
N LYS A 48 -9.98 6.43 -16.31
CA LYS A 48 -10.09 6.87 -14.90
C LYS A 48 -9.95 5.70 -13.92
N TRP A 49 -10.54 4.55 -14.26
CA TRP A 49 -10.39 3.34 -13.44
C TRP A 49 -8.93 2.90 -13.37
N TRP A 50 -8.23 2.87 -14.50
CA TRP A 50 -6.82 2.54 -14.54
C TRP A 50 -5.96 3.53 -13.77
N GLU A 51 -6.22 4.84 -13.84
CA GLU A 51 -5.51 5.84 -13.03
C GLU A 51 -5.61 5.54 -11.53
N ILE A 52 -6.79 5.14 -11.04
CA ILE A 52 -7.02 4.74 -9.65
C ILE A 52 -6.23 3.47 -9.33
N VAL A 53 -6.30 2.45 -10.20
CA VAL A 53 -5.57 1.18 -10.02
C VAL A 53 -4.05 1.41 -9.99
N TYR A 54 -3.52 2.26 -10.87
CA TYR A 54 -2.11 2.62 -10.90
C TYR A 54 -1.68 3.42 -9.67
N SER A 55 -2.53 4.33 -9.20
CA SER A 55 -2.28 5.09 -7.96
C SER A 55 -2.19 4.16 -6.75
N ALA A 56 -3.13 3.21 -6.64
CA ALA A 56 -3.11 2.19 -5.60
C ALA A 56 -1.89 1.26 -5.73
N TYR A 57 -1.52 0.87 -6.95
CA TYR A 57 -0.33 0.07 -7.21
C TYR A 57 0.96 0.79 -6.77
N LEU A 58 1.09 2.06 -7.11
CA LEU A 58 2.23 2.89 -6.72
C LEU A 58 2.32 2.98 -5.20
N MET A 59 1.20 3.32 -4.53
CA MET A 59 1.13 3.41 -3.08
C MET A 59 1.62 2.12 -2.39
N VAL A 60 1.14 0.95 -2.83
CA VAL A 60 1.57 -0.35 -2.28
C VAL A 60 3.05 -0.61 -2.58
N SER A 61 3.51 -0.30 -3.79
CA SER A 61 4.88 -0.56 -4.22
C SER A 61 5.88 0.26 -3.40
N LEU A 62 5.58 1.53 -3.12
CA LEU A 62 6.42 2.39 -2.29
C LEU A 62 6.57 1.86 -0.86
N GLN A 63 5.57 1.17 -0.31
CA GLN A 63 5.68 0.56 1.01
C GLN A 63 6.47 -0.75 1.03
N SER A 64 6.95 -1.23 -0.13
CA SER A 64 7.80 -2.42 -0.19
C SER A 64 9.17 -2.13 0.39
N GLU A 65 9.70 -3.10 1.13
CA GLU A 65 11.05 -3.06 1.67
C GLU A 65 12.12 -2.88 0.59
N VAL A 66 11.87 -3.32 -0.64
CA VAL A 66 12.83 -3.16 -1.75
C VAL A 66 13.20 -1.69 -2.00
N PHE A 67 12.25 -0.78 -1.86
CA PHE A 67 12.50 0.66 -2.03
C PHE A 67 12.99 1.31 -0.74
N ARG A 68 12.52 0.84 0.43
CA ARG A 68 13.02 1.30 1.73
C ARG A 68 14.50 0.95 1.94
N ASP A 69 14.90 -0.28 1.63
CA ASP A 69 16.27 -0.77 1.80
C ASP A 69 17.24 -0.07 0.84
N ALA A 70 16.78 0.33 -0.35
CA ALA A 70 17.57 1.12 -1.30
C ALA A 70 17.91 2.53 -0.76
N ASP A 71 17.08 3.09 0.13
CA ASP A 71 17.29 4.39 0.76
C ASP A 71 17.90 4.30 2.17
N LEU A 72 17.73 3.17 2.88
CA LEU A 72 18.33 2.96 4.21
C LEU A 72 19.88 2.88 4.18
N GLU A 73 20.51 2.78 3.02
CA GLU A 73 21.95 3.01 2.89
C GLU A 73 22.35 4.49 3.15
N LYS A 74 21.38 5.42 3.31
CA LYS A 74 21.64 6.87 3.45
C LYS A 74 21.17 7.53 4.74
N THR A 75 20.28 6.92 5.55
CA THR A 75 19.78 7.61 6.76
C THR A 75 19.26 6.63 7.81
N ASP A 76 19.85 6.70 9.01
CA ASP A 76 19.33 6.14 10.25
C ASP A 76 17.92 6.71 10.52
N SER A 77 16.89 6.03 10.00
CA SER A 77 15.50 6.45 10.19
C SER A 77 15.03 6.03 11.58
N PRO A 78 14.36 6.92 12.33
CA PRO A 78 13.89 6.61 13.67
C PRO A 78 12.88 5.47 13.62
N SER A 79 13.04 4.50 14.51
CA SER A 79 12.08 3.43 14.79
C SER A 79 10.66 4.00 14.86
N ASN A 80 9.83 3.69 13.86
CA ASN A 80 8.43 4.11 13.79
C ASN A 80 7.63 3.37 14.88
N LEU A 81 7.63 3.90 16.11
CA LEU A 81 6.85 3.41 17.27
C LEU A 81 5.37 3.14 16.95
N CYS A 82 4.81 3.82 15.95
CA CYS A 82 3.43 3.62 15.49
C CYS A 82 3.27 2.33 14.66
N LEU A 83 4.27 1.96 13.85
CA LEU A 83 4.26 0.71 13.08
C LEU A 83 4.22 -0.51 14.01
N ASP A 84 4.95 -0.46 15.13
CA ASP A 84 4.97 -1.54 16.12
C ASP A 84 3.58 -1.81 16.72
N LYS A 85 2.72 -0.77 16.83
CA LYS A 85 1.33 -0.94 17.27
C LYS A 85 0.48 -1.59 16.19
N PHE A 86 0.61 -1.16 14.92
CA PHE A 86 -0.13 -1.78 13.82
C PHE A 86 0.23 -3.26 13.62
N GLN A 87 1.49 -3.61 13.83
CA GLN A 87 1.98 -5.00 13.75
C GLN A 87 1.40 -5.93 14.83
N GLN A 88 0.80 -5.39 15.90
CA GLN A 88 0.10 -6.19 16.91
C GLN A 88 -1.27 -6.67 16.43
N HIS A 89 -1.77 -6.16 15.30
CA HIS A 89 -3.04 -6.60 14.75
C HIS A 89 -2.99 -8.09 14.36
N SER A 90 -4.01 -8.87 14.75
CA SER A 90 -4.03 -10.33 14.57
C SER A 90 -3.96 -10.77 13.11
N TRP A 91 -4.47 -9.95 12.19
CA TRP A 91 -4.41 -10.19 10.74
C TRP A 91 -3.22 -9.52 10.04
N TRP A 92 -2.30 -8.92 10.81
CA TRP A 92 -1.10 -8.32 10.23
C TRP A 92 -0.22 -9.40 9.61
N ASP A 93 0.19 -9.17 8.36
CA ASP A 93 1.05 -10.10 7.64
C ASP A 93 2.51 -9.62 7.67
N LYS A 94 3.40 -10.46 8.21
CA LYS A 94 4.83 -10.17 8.34
C LYS A 94 5.63 -10.56 7.09
N ALA A 95 5.01 -11.18 6.09
CA ALA A 95 5.69 -11.51 4.84
C ALA A 95 5.94 -10.26 3.99
N LYS A 96 7.00 -10.31 3.17
CA LYS A 96 7.54 -9.17 2.42
C LYS A 96 6.98 -9.03 0.99
N GLY A 97 5.97 -9.83 0.65
CA GLY A 97 5.38 -9.83 -0.69
C GLY A 97 4.45 -8.64 -0.92
N TRP A 98 4.33 -8.21 -2.19
CA TRP A 98 3.44 -7.11 -2.59
C TRP A 98 2.00 -7.28 -2.06
N LYS A 99 1.46 -8.51 -2.11
CA LYS A 99 0.11 -8.83 -1.63
C LYS A 99 -0.03 -8.66 -0.11
N ASN A 100 1.02 -8.95 0.65
CA ASN A 100 1.04 -8.81 2.10
C ASN A 100 1.06 -7.33 2.49
N VAL A 101 1.84 -6.52 1.76
CA VAL A 101 1.84 -5.05 1.90
C VAL A 101 0.44 -4.47 1.59
N LEU A 102 -0.20 -4.91 0.50
CA LEU A 102 -1.58 -4.52 0.18
C LEU A 102 -2.55 -4.91 1.31
N ASN A 103 -2.44 -6.11 1.88
CA ASN A 103 -3.26 -6.54 3.00
C ASN A 103 -3.10 -5.60 4.22
N ASN A 104 -1.85 -5.29 4.58
CA ASN A 104 -1.58 -4.42 5.72
C ASN A 104 -2.12 -2.99 5.50
N LEU A 105 -1.99 -2.45 4.27
CA LEU A 105 -2.58 -1.15 3.92
C LEU A 105 -4.13 -1.19 3.93
N ARG A 106 -4.74 -2.30 3.54
CA ARG A 106 -6.19 -2.51 3.69
C ARG A 106 -6.60 -2.49 5.16
N LEU A 107 -5.83 -3.14 6.05
CA LEU A 107 -6.10 -3.11 7.50
C LEU A 107 -5.99 -1.70 8.08
N ILE A 108 -4.97 -0.94 7.69
CA ILE A 108 -4.79 0.44 8.15
C ILE A 108 -5.96 1.33 7.71
N THR A 109 -6.46 1.16 6.49
CA THR A 109 -7.54 2.00 5.92
C THR A 109 -8.95 1.57 6.34
N GLN A 110 -9.14 0.40 6.95
CA GLN A 110 -10.43 -0.12 7.38
C GLN A 110 -11.26 0.82 8.26
N PRO A 111 -10.71 1.53 9.27
CA PRO A 111 -11.49 2.43 10.11
C PRO A 111 -12.24 3.49 9.31
N LEU A 112 -11.59 4.07 8.30
CA LEU A 112 -12.21 5.05 7.40
C LEU A 112 -13.33 4.41 6.57
N ILE A 113 -13.08 3.23 6.00
CA ILE A 113 -14.07 2.51 5.18
C ILE A 113 -15.32 2.18 6.01
N PHE A 114 -15.14 1.62 7.21
CA PHE A 114 -16.24 1.30 8.11
C PHE A 114 -16.99 2.54 8.58
N PHE A 115 -16.28 3.64 8.85
CA PHE A 115 -16.92 4.91 9.16
C PHE A 115 -17.81 5.39 8.01
N CYS A 116 -17.33 5.35 6.76
CA CYS A 116 -18.11 5.71 5.59
C CYS A 116 -19.36 4.81 5.43
N LEU A 117 -19.22 3.50 5.64
CA LEU A 117 -20.33 2.54 5.52
C LEU A 117 -21.40 2.72 6.59
N ILE A 118 -21.01 3.08 7.82
CA ILE A 118 -21.95 3.25 8.93
C ILE A 118 -22.54 4.66 9.01
N THR A 119 -21.90 5.65 8.37
CA THR A 119 -22.35 7.06 8.38
C THR A 119 -23.82 7.25 8.00
N PRO A 120 -24.40 6.56 6.98
CA PRO A 120 -25.83 6.66 6.68
C PRO A 120 -26.72 6.25 7.85
N TRP A 121 -26.35 5.21 8.60
CA TRP A 121 -27.09 4.77 9.78
C TRP A 121 -26.95 5.73 10.96
N LEU A 122 -25.78 6.36 11.12
CA LEU A 122 -25.57 7.39 12.15
C LEU A 122 -26.41 8.66 11.93
N LYS A 123 -26.90 8.89 10.70
CA LYS A 123 -27.89 9.95 10.41
C LYS A 123 -29.29 9.59 10.90
N VAL A 124 -29.63 8.30 10.91
CA VAL A 124 -30.93 7.78 11.37
C VAL A 124 -30.93 7.62 12.89
N PHE A 125 -29.89 6.99 13.43
CA PHE A 125 -29.69 6.75 14.85
C PHE A 125 -28.51 7.57 15.36
N HIS A 126 -28.80 8.60 16.14
CA HIS A 126 -27.76 9.47 16.66
C HIS A 126 -26.99 8.80 17.81
N ILE A 127 -25.78 8.29 17.51
CA ILE A 127 -24.89 7.66 18.49
C ILE A 127 -23.54 8.38 18.47
N PRO A 128 -23.36 9.45 19.27
CA PRO A 128 -22.14 10.26 19.27
C PRO A 128 -20.88 9.50 19.68
N SER A 129 -21.01 8.57 20.63
CA SER A 129 -19.89 7.77 21.13
C SER A 129 -19.27 6.90 20.02
N LEU A 130 -20.09 6.28 19.19
CA LEU A 130 -19.64 5.47 18.07
C LEU A 130 -18.91 6.34 17.02
N LYS A 131 -19.47 7.52 16.70
CA LYS A 131 -18.83 8.48 15.81
C LYS A 131 -17.45 8.89 16.34
N ASN A 132 -17.36 9.26 17.62
CA ASN A 132 -16.11 9.66 18.24
C ASN A 132 -15.08 8.52 18.28
N GLY A 133 -15.52 7.29 18.53
CA GLY A 133 -14.64 6.11 18.47
C GLY A 133 -14.03 5.91 17.09
N PHE A 134 -14.82 6.07 16.02
CA PHE A 134 -14.28 6.02 14.64
C PHE A 134 -13.32 7.16 14.35
N LEU A 135 -13.62 8.39 14.79
CA LEU A 135 -12.71 9.52 14.61
C LEU A 135 -11.35 9.27 15.28
N GLN A 136 -11.34 8.73 16.50
CA GLN A 136 -10.09 8.35 17.18
C GLN A 136 -9.30 7.28 16.41
N LEU A 137 -9.98 6.27 15.85
CA LEU A 137 -9.31 5.26 15.03
C LEU A 137 -8.76 5.85 13.72
N ILE A 138 -9.45 6.82 13.13
CA ILE A 138 -9.00 7.53 11.93
C ILE A 138 -7.80 8.42 12.26
N ASP A 139 -7.79 9.08 13.42
CA ASP A 139 -6.63 9.86 13.87
C ASP A 139 -5.40 8.96 14.04
N LEU A 140 -5.55 7.77 14.65
CA LEU A 140 -4.48 6.77 14.73
C LEU A 140 -4.03 6.27 13.34
N MET A 141 -4.96 6.05 12.42
CA MET A 141 -4.64 5.70 11.02
C MET A 141 -3.76 6.78 10.37
N ASN A 142 -4.06 8.07 10.61
CA ASN A 142 -3.32 9.19 10.04
C ASN A 142 -1.90 9.34 10.61
N GLU A 143 -1.58 8.71 11.75
CA GLU A 143 -0.21 8.62 12.26
C GLU A 143 0.67 7.66 11.43
N PHE A 144 0.09 6.90 10.50
CA PHE A 144 0.84 6.04 9.60
C PHE A 144 1.65 6.88 8.60
N ASN A 145 2.97 6.95 8.83
CA ASN A 145 3.91 7.55 7.89
C ASN A 145 4.26 6.57 6.78
N ALA A 146 3.59 6.72 5.63
CA ALA A 146 3.95 6.03 4.41
C ALA A 146 5.34 6.48 3.93
N TYR A 147 6.18 5.54 3.52
CA TYR A 147 7.44 5.87 2.86
C TYR A 147 7.16 6.60 1.53
N LEU A 148 7.80 7.76 1.36
CA LEU A 148 7.81 8.57 0.14
C LEU A 148 9.28 8.86 -0.18
N PRO A 149 9.77 8.54 -1.38
CA PRO A 149 11.14 8.86 -1.77
C PRO A 149 11.31 10.38 -1.87
N ASP A 150 12.41 10.90 -1.35
CA ASP A 150 12.80 12.30 -1.57
C ASP A 150 13.15 12.45 -3.06
N GLY A 151 12.38 13.29 -3.76
CA GLY A 151 12.50 13.53 -5.20
C GLY A 151 13.76 14.29 -5.62
#